data_AF-A0A5Y6RKP6-F1
#
_entry.id   AF-A0A5Y6RKP6-F1
#
_cell.length_a   1.000
_cell.length_b   1.000
_cell.length_c   1.000
_cell.angle_alpha   90.00
_cell.angle_beta   90.00
_cell.angle_gamma   90.00
#
_symmetry.space_group_name_H-M   'P 1'
#
loop_
_entity.id
_entity.type
_entity.pdbx_description
1 polymer ?
#
loop_
_entity_poly.entity_id
_entity_poly.type
_entity_poly.pdbx_seq_one_letter_code
_entity_poly.pdbx_strand_id
1 'polypeptide(L)'
;FIQTLKDILMNYWKNEQSSENHYYFILHIIFELLKEHGFVNDIYKNMSDIECHLLQFSAKEKFNSTLWEEIQKQSFLHKLTHFKSIKKDSMIDKIILQS
;
A
#
# COMPACT_ATOMS: atom_id res chain seq x y z
N PHE A 1 22.44 -9.87 -12.01
CA PHE A 1 21.41 -9.15 -11.24
C PHE A 1 21.40 -7.65 -11.56
N ILE A 2 22.45 -6.88 -11.23
CA ILE A 2 22.50 -5.42 -11.49
C ILE A 2 22.29 -5.08 -12.98
N GLN A 3 22.93 -5.82 -13.89
CA GLN A 3 22.78 -5.60 -15.33
C GLN A 3 21.33 -5.84 -15.81
N THR A 4 20.71 -6.92 -15.34
CA THR A 4 19.31 -7.26 -15.64
C THR A 4 18.35 -6.18 -15.14
N LEU A 5 18.57 -5.67 -13.93
CA LEU A 5 17.76 -4.58 -13.35
C LEU A 5 17.89 -3.31 -14.20
N LYS A 6 19.11 -2.97 -14.60
CA LYS A 6 19.39 -1.83 -15.48
C LYS A 6 18.69 -1.95 -16.82
N ASP A 7 18.72 -3.13 -17.44
CA ASP A 7 18.09 -3.35 -18.74
C ASP A 7 16.56 -3.26 -18.65
N ILE A 8 15.96 -3.79 -17.57
CA ILE A 8 14.53 -3.65 -17.29
C ILE A 8 14.14 -2.17 -17.12
N LEU A 9 14.92 -1.40 -16.36
CA LEU A 9 14.70 0.02 -16.14
C LEU A 9 14.79 0.84 -17.42
N MET A 10 15.83 0.60 -18.22
CA MET A 10 16.01 1.29 -19.51
C MET A 10 14.90 0.92 -20.49
N ASN A 11 14.43 -0.33 -20.47
CA ASN A 11 13.31 -0.74 -21.30
C ASN A 11 11.99 -0.11 -20.85
N TYR A 12 11.74 -0.01 -19.53
CA TYR A 12 10.57 0.71 -19.01
C TYR A 12 10.60 2.19 -19.46
N TRP A 13 11.72 2.89 -19.28
CA TRP A 13 11.85 4.31 -19.63
C TRP A 13 11.65 4.59 -21.12
N LYS A 14 12.14 3.71 -21.99
CA LYS A 14 11.97 3.83 -23.44
C LYS A 14 10.51 3.72 -23.88
N ASN A 15 9.69 3.02 -23.11
CA ASN A 15 8.31 2.70 -23.47
C ASN A 15 7.27 3.50 -22.66
N GLU A 16 7.69 4.20 -21.60
CA GLU A 16 6.80 5.04 -20.80
C GLU A 16 6.40 6.31 -21.58
N GLN A 17 5.11 6.46 -21.84
CA GLN A 17 4.54 7.60 -22.57
C GLN A 17 3.84 8.60 -21.64
N SER A 18 3.59 8.24 -20.39
CA SER A 18 3.01 9.12 -19.39
C SER A 18 4.08 9.95 -18.70
N SER A 19 3.94 11.27 -18.77
CA SER A 19 4.77 12.20 -18.00
C SER A 19 4.56 12.07 -16.49
N GLU A 20 3.47 11.45 -16.04
CA GLU A 20 3.14 11.30 -14.62
C GLU A 20 4.00 10.23 -13.94
N ASN A 21 4.40 9.19 -14.68
CA ASN A 21 5.19 8.08 -14.15
C ASN A 21 6.70 8.30 -14.24
N HIS A 22 7.13 9.44 -14.78
CA HIS A 22 8.54 9.75 -15.02
C HIS A 22 9.41 9.67 -13.75
N TYR A 23 8.82 9.84 -12.56
CA TYR A 23 9.58 9.82 -11.30
C TYR A 23 9.41 8.52 -10.50
N TYR A 24 8.59 7.57 -10.98
CA TYR A 24 8.22 6.38 -10.20
C TYR A 24 9.44 5.57 -9.74
N PHE A 25 10.41 5.34 -10.63
CA PHE A 25 11.64 4.64 -10.25
C PHE A 25 12.67 5.52 -9.57
N ILE A 26 12.66 6.83 -9.83
CA ILE A 26 13.52 7.77 -9.08
C ILE A 26 13.15 7.72 -7.60
N LEU A 27 11.85 7.66 -7.29
CA LEU A 27 11.39 7.46 -5.91
C LEU A 27 11.88 6.13 -5.31
N HIS A 28 11.84 5.03 -6.08
CA HIS A 28 12.39 3.75 -5.62
C HIS A 28 13.90 3.83 -5.34
N ILE A 29 14.68 4.42 -6.25
CA ILE A 29 16.12 4.59 -6.08
C ILE A 29 16.42 5.47 -4.86
N ILE A 30 15.71 6.59 -4.70
CA ILE A 30 15.84 7.47 -3.53
C ILE A 30 15.53 6.69 -2.24
N PHE A 31 14.47 5.89 -2.22
CA PHE A 31 14.11 5.07 -1.06
C PHE A 31 15.19 4.06 -0.69
N GLU A 32 15.77 3.37 -1.67
CA GLU A 32 16.87 2.42 -1.40
C GLU A 32 18.14 3.14 -0.93
N LEU A 33 18.51 4.27 -1.54
CA LEU A 33 19.64 5.08 -1.09
C LEU A 33 19.45 5.60 0.34
N LEU A 34 18.24 6.05 0.68
CA LEU A 34 17.92 6.48 2.04
C LEU A 34 18.11 5.33 3.04
N LYS A 35 17.64 4.11 2.72
CA LYS A 35 17.86 2.92 3.57
C LYS A 35 19.35 2.61 3.75
N GLU A 36 20.14 2.65 2.68
CA GLU A 36 21.59 2.42 2.74
C GLU A 36 22.32 3.43 3.65
N HIS A 37 21.83 4.67 3.71
CA HIS A 37 22.38 5.73 4.56
C HIS A 37 21.77 5.76 5.98
N GLY A 38 21.07 4.70 6.38
CA GLY A 38 20.52 4.56 7.73
C GLY A 38 19.21 5.32 7.97
N PHE A 39 18.60 5.90 6.94
CA PHE A 39 17.22 6.41 7.02
C PHE A 39 16.25 5.24 6.88
N VAL A 40 16.17 4.45 7.95
CA VAL A 40 15.24 3.32 8.04
C VAL A 40 13.95 3.81 8.66
N ASN A 41 12.82 3.44 8.07
CA ASN A 41 11.54 3.74 8.67
C ASN A 41 11.17 2.63 9.67
N ASP A 42 11.49 2.85 10.94
CA ASP A 42 11.26 1.87 12.02
C ASP A 42 9.78 1.48 12.18
N ILE A 43 8.87 2.37 11.76
CA ILE A 43 7.43 2.12 11.80
C ILE A 43 7.03 0.99 10.81
N TYR A 44 7.68 0.91 9.64
CA TYR A 44 7.31 -0.04 8.58
C TYR A 44 8.36 -1.13 8.35
N LYS A 45 9.48 -1.11 9.08
CA LYS A 45 10.66 -1.96 8.86
C LYS A 45 10.36 -3.45 8.78
N ASN A 46 9.32 -3.91 9.49
CA ASN A 46 8.89 -5.31 9.53
C ASN A 46 7.39 -5.48 9.21
N MET A 47 6.76 -4.47 8.60
CA MET A 47 5.34 -4.54 8.29
C MET A 47 5.12 -5.32 7.00
N SER A 48 4.23 -6.30 7.04
CA SER A 48 3.81 -7.03 5.85
C SER A 48 2.84 -6.17 5.04
N ASP A 49 3.02 -6.11 3.72
CA ASP A 49 2.06 -5.45 2.85
C ASP A 49 0.66 -6.08 2.98
N ILE A 50 0.57 -7.37 3.31
CA ILE A 50 -0.71 -8.07 3.52
C ILE A 50 -1.46 -7.47 4.72
N GLU A 51 -0.77 -7.12 5.81
CA GLU A 51 -1.39 -6.58 7.03
C GLU A 51 -2.12 -5.27 6.74
N CYS A 52 -1.55 -4.42 5.88
CA CYS A 52 -2.17 -3.19 5.41
C CYS A 52 -3.47 -3.41 4.61
N HIS A 53 -3.65 -4.59 4.00
CA HIS A 53 -4.81 -4.91 3.14
C HIS A 53 -5.89 -5.73 3.85
N LEU A 54 -5.74 -6.08 5.13
CA LEU A 54 -6.73 -6.92 5.83
C LEU A 54 -8.14 -6.32 5.84
N LEU A 55 -8.27 -5.01 6.06
CA LEU A 55 -9.56 -4.32 5.97
C LEU A 55 -10.15 -4.36 4.55
N GLN A 56 -9.30 -4.27 3.52
CA GLN A 56 -9.74 -4.33 2.13
C GLN A 56 -10.40 -5.68 1.81
N PHE A 57 -9.91 -6.77 2.39
CA PHE A 57 -10.47 -8.11 2.17
C PHE A 57 -11.86 -8.26 2.81
N SER A 58 -12.06 -7.72 4.01
CA SER A 58 -13.35 -7.78 4.72
C SER A 58 -14.27 -6.60 4.44
N ALA A 59 -13.85 -5.63 3.60
CA ALA A 59 -14.52 -4.35 3.44
C ALA A 59 -16.03 -4.44 3.19
N LYS A 60 -16.48 -5.34 2.31
CA LYS A 60 -17.89 -5.47 1.94
C LYS A 60 -18.72 -6.35 2.88
N GLU A 61 -18.07 -7.02 3.82
CA GLU A 61 -18.73 -7.87 4.81
C GLU A 61 -19.48 -7.02 5.83
N LYS A 62 -20.44 -7.64 6.54
CA LYS A 62 -21.16 -6.95 7.61
C LYS A 62 -20.17 -6.56 8.71
N PHE A 63 -20.34 -5.37 9.28
CA PHE A 63 -19.46 -4.89 10.34
C PHE A 63 -19.37 -5.87 11.51
N ASN A 64 -18.13 -6.15 11.91
CA ASN A 64 -17.77 -6.99 13.04
C ASN A 64 -16.70 -6.26 13.85
N SER A 65 -17.05 -5.83 15.07
CA SER A 65 -16.17 -5.07 15.94
C SER A 65 -14.95 -5.86 16.39
N THR A 66 -15.10 -7.16 16.68
CA THR A 66 -13.99 -8.02 17.10
C THR A 66 -12.96 -8.17 15.99
N LEU A 67 -13.43 -8.43 14.76
CA LEU A 67 -12.54 -8.50 13.59
C LEU A 67 -11.87 -7.14 13.32
N TRP A 68 -12.59 -6.03 13.51
CA TRP A 68 -12.01 -4.71 13.35
C TRP A 68 -10.88 -4.45 14.35
N GLU A 69 -11.08 -4.74 15.63
CA GLU A 69 -10.05 -4.62 16.66
C GLU A 69 -8.82 -5.50 16.37
N GLU A 70 -9.02 -6.69 15.83
CA GLU A 70 -7.94 -7.57 15.39
C GLU A 70 -7.14 -6.95 14.23
N ILE A 71 -7.83 -6.42 13.22
CA ILE A 71 -7.21 -5.76 12.07
C ILE A 71 -6.38 -4.54 12.50
N GLN A 72 -6.89 -3.72 13.43
CA GLN A 72 -6.17 -2.55 13.95
C GLN A 72 -4.89 -2.90 14.71
N LYS A 73 -4.81 -4.09 15.31
CA LYS A 73 -3.59 -4.56 15.99
C LYS A 73 -2.50 -4.98 15.02
N GLN A 74 -2.86 -5.42 13.81
CA GLN A 74 -1.90 -5.85 12.79
C GLN A 74 -1.26 -4.67 12.06
N SER A 75 -2.00 -3.57 11.91
CA SER A 75 -1.51 -2.39 11.21
C SER A 75 -2.21 -1.12 11.69
N PHE A 76 -1.46 -0.04 11.80
CA PHE A 76 -2.01 1.31 12.03
C PHE A 76 -2.43 2.00 10.71
N LEU A 77 -2.06 1.43 9.56
CA LEU A 77 -2.38 1.92 8.22
C LEU A 77 -3.20 0.87 7.45
N HIS A 78 -4.35 1.27 6.92
CA HIS A 78 -5.20 0.38 6.14
C HIS A 78 -5.34 0.88 4.71
N LYS A 79 -4.77 0.14 3.76
CA LYS A 79 -4.84 0.46 2.34
C LYS A 79 -6.16 -0.06 1.78
N LEU A 80 -6.89 0.86 1.17
CA LEU A 80 -8.16 0.59 0.50
C LEU A 80 -8.06 0.95 -0.98
N THR A 81 -8.77 0.18 -1.79
CA THR A 81 -8.97 0.45 -3.21
C THR A 81 -10.27 1.24 -3.40
N HIS A 82 -10.46 1.80 -4.59
CA HIS A 82 -11.68 2.55 -4.89
C HIS A 82 -12.91 1.64 -4.91
N PHE A 83 -13.83 1.85 -3.97
CA PHE A 83 -15.13 1.20 -3.95
C PHE A 83 -16.14 2.01 -4.78
N LYS A 84 -16.66 1.42 -5.87
CA LYS A 84 -17.73 2.04 -6.68
C LYS A 84 -19.04 2.23 -5.91
N SER A 85 -19.29 1.38 -4.91
CA SER A 85 -20.48 1.41 -4.07
C SER A 85 -20.14 0.84 -2.69
N ILE A 86 -20.69 1.46 -1.64
CA ILE A 86 -20.52 1.02 -0.25
C ILE A 86 -21.83 0.42 0.24
N LYS A 87 -21.79 -0.82 0.73
CA LYS A 87 -22.97 -1.52 1.25
C LYS A 87 -23.27 -1.02 2.66
N LYS A 88 -24.54 -0.69 2.94
CA LYS A 88 -24.98 -0.30 4.29
C LYS A 88 -24.65 -1.39 5.31
N ASP A 89 -24.18 -0.96 6.48
CA ASP A 89 -23.73 -1.78 7.61
C ASP A 89 -22.54 -2.70 7.29
N SER A 90 -21.79 -2.40 6.22
CA SER A 90 -20.53 -3.06 5.94
C SER A 90 -19.38 -2.55 6.80
N MET A 91 -18.25 -3.26 6.82
CA MET A 91 -17.03 -2.84 7.52
C MET A 91 -16.64 -1.41 7.15
N ILE A 92 -16.49 -1.11 5.85
CA ILE A 92 -16.11 0.24 5.39
C ILE A 92 -17.21 1.29 5.59
N ASP A 93 -18.49 0.93 5.55
CA ASP A 93 -19.59 1.86 5.87
C ASP A 93 -19.48 2.34 7.34
N LYS A 94 -19.27 1.41 8.27
CA LYS A 94 -19.14 1.73 9.69
C LYS A 94 -17.84 2.44 10.03
N ILE A 95 -16.73 2.04 9.42
CA ILE A 95 -15.39 2.54 9.77
C ILE A 95 -15.07 3.88 9.10
N ILE A 96 -15.62 4.19 7.93
CA ILE A 96 -15.22 5.38 7.15
C ILE A 96 -16.34 6.41 7.06
N LEU A 97 -17.59 5.97 6.89
CA LEU A 97 -18.71 6.88 6.66
C LEU A 97 -19.47 7.25 7.94
N GLN A 98 -19.31 6.46 9.01
CA GLN A 98 -20.03 6.62 10.27
C GLN A 98 -19.10 6.79 11.49
N SER A 99 -17.79 6.90 11.25
CA SER A 99 -16.74 7.15 12.25
C SER A 99 -16.67 8.61 12.69
#